data_AF-L0K9G2-F1
#
_entry.id   AF-L0K9G2-F1
#
_cell.length_a   1.000
_cell.length_b   1.000
_cell.length_c   1.000
_cell.angle_alpha   90.00
_cell.angle_beta   90.00
_cell.angle_gamma   90.00
#
_symmetry.space_group_name_H-M   'P 1'
#
loop_
_entity.id
_entity.type
_entity.pdbx_description
1 polymer ?
#
loop_
_entity_poly.entity_id
_entity_poly.type
_entity_poly.pdbx_seq_one_letter_code
_entity_poly.pdbx_strand_id
1 'polypeptide(L)'
;MIKIIYFFFILDYNNNIINEEAKEIITDINSSIKELSQQIASPKNPVPAGGATIATTALLGVSLLKLVFQVSQNNWNIKTKEEFNEYLTTLNTIQEDLSQAIADDTKAYQINLANNFQNQTKLKKIIAVPLQITETAKAALTVGDKLEGKVKTTVQADHKVATLNLKASIKGAITIIEANYNFFPADDNYIKKVKSKINKIKDRDEF
;
A
#
# COMPACT_ATOMS: atom_id res chain seq x y z
N MET A 1 36.83 15.82 -40.31
CA MET A 1 35.40 15.43 -40.40
C MET A 1 34.81 15.54 -39.00
N ILE A 2 34.15 16.66 -38.68
CA ILE A 2 33.58 16.91 -37.34
C ILE A 2 32.22 16.23 -37.28
N LYS A 3 32.05 15.25 -36.38
CA LYS A 3 30.73 14.66 -36.08
C LYS A 3 29.95 15.66 -35.24
N ILE A 4 28.95 16.29 -35.85
CA ILE A 4 27.91 17.03 -35.12
C ILE A 4 27.02 15.96 -34.48
N ILE A 5 27.07 15.86 -33.15
CA ILE A 5 26.12 15.06 -32.37
C ILE A 5 24.91 15.95 -32.11
N TYR A 6 23.80 15.68 -32.79
CA TYR A 6 22.52 16.30 -32.47
C TYR A 6 21.98 15.66 -31.19
N PHE A 7 22.02 16.39 -30.07
CA PHE A 7 21.21 16.08 -28.91
C PHE A 7 19.81 16.65 -29.13
N PHE A 8 18.83 15.77 -29.36
CA PHE A 8 17.43 16.16 -29.35
C PHE A 8 16.97 16.26 -27.89
N PHE A 9 16.82 17.48 -27.37
CA PHE A 9 16.15 17.71 -26.09
C PHE A 9 14.64 17.76 -26.31
N ILE A 10 13.89 16.96 -25.54
CA ILE A 10 12.43 17.09 -25.46
C ILE A 10 12.10 17.75 -24.12
N LEU A 11 11.27 18.77 -24.23
CA LEU A 11 10.88 19.69 -23.18
C LEU A 11 9.56 19.21 -22.53
N ASP A 12 9.43 19.35 -21.21
CA ASP A 12 8.11 19.23 -20.55
C ASP A 12 7.18 20.38 -20.97
N TYR A 13 5.93 20.38 -20.49
CA TYR A 13 4.96 21.45 -20.80
C TYR A 13 5.45 22.86 -20.38
N ASN A 14 6.49 22.93 -19.54
CA ASN A 14 7.11 24.14 -19.03
C ASN A 14 8.52 24.40 -19.60
N ASN A 15 8.93 23.69 -20.66
CA ASN A 15 10.25 23.84 -21.27
C ASN A 15 11.46 23.49 -20.38
N ASN A 16 11.29 22.56 -19.43
CA ASN A 16 12.42 21.99 -18.71
C ASN A 16 13.04 20.80 -19.46
N ILE A 17 14.38 20.72 -19.42
CA ILE A 17 15.13 19.56 -19.93
C ILE A 17 14.82 18.36 -19.03
N ILE A 18 14.11 17.38 -19.56
CA ILE A 18 13.94 16.08 -18.88
C ILE A 18 15.24 15.30 -19.12
N ASN A 19 15.96 14.96 -18.05
CA ASN A 19 17.13 14.06 -18.14
C ASN A 19 16.68 12.70 -18.72
N GLU A 20 17.39 12.17 -19.71
CA GLU A 20 17.10 10.89 -20.38
C GLU A 20 16.92 9.73 -19.38
N GLU A 21 17.70 9.71 -18.29
CA GLU A 21 17.56 8.71 -17.20
C GLU A 21 16.21 8.82 -16.47
N ALA A 22 15.72 10.04 -16.25
CA ALA A 22 14.41 10.26 -15.62
C ALA A 22 13.27 9.79 -16.54
N LYS A 23 13.45 9.94 -17.87
CA LYS A 23 12.49 9.48 -18.88
C LYS A 23 12.41 7.95 -18.94
N GLU A 24 13.53 7.25 -18.84
CA GLU A 24 13.58 5.78 -18.80
C GLU A 24 12.87 5.25 -17.54
N ILE A 25 13.19 5.78 -16.35
CA ILE A 25 12.54 5.40 -15.08
C ILE A 25 11.03 5.65 -15.11
N ILE A 26 10.58 6.80 -15.62
CA ILE A 26 9.15 7.12 -15.75
C ILE A 26 8.47 6.16 -16.72
N THR A 27 9.15 5.75 -17.79
CA THR A 27 8.61 4.80 -18.77
C THR A 27 8.40 3.41 -18.16
N ASP A 28 9.33 2.95 -17.34
CA ASP A 28 9.27 1.63 -16.67
C ASP A 28 8.25 1.56 -15.53
N ILE A 29 8.08 2.64 -14.78
CA ILE A 29 7.02 2.73 -13.76
C ILE A 29 5.65 2.76 -14.44
N ASN A 30 5.51 3.52 -15.53
CA ASN A 30 4.26 3.60 -16.28
C ASN A 30 3.88 2.26 -16.90
N SER A 31 4.83 1.49 -17.42
CA SER A 31 4.55 0.14 -17.94
C SER A 31 4.08 -0.79 -16.81
N SER A 32 4.76 -0.78 -15.66
CA SER A 32 4.41 -1.63 -14.51
C SER A 32 3.02 -1.31 -13.93
N ILE A 33 2.69 -0.03 -13.72
CA ILE A 33 1.36 0.39 -13.23
C ILE A 33 0.27 0.05 -14.25
N LYS A 34 0.55 0.27 -15.53
CA LYS A 34 -0.38 -0.06 -16.61
C LYS A 34 -0.64 -1.56 -16.68
N GLU A 35 0.41 -2.38 -16.55
CA GLU A 35 0.29 -3.84 -16.52
C GLU A 35 -0.54 -4.31 -15.33
N LEU A 36 -0.27 -3.81 -14.12
CA LEU A 36 -1.08 -4.13 -12.94
C LEU A 36 -2.55 -3.74 -13.14
N SER A 37 -2.81 -2.54 -13.67
CA SER A 37 -4.17 -2.07 -13.96
C SER A 37 -4.87 -2.95 -15.00
N GLN A 38 -4.18 -3.36 -16.06
CA GLN A 38 -4.72 -4.25 -17.09
C GLN A 38 -4.99 -5.65 -16.55
N GLN A 39 -4.13 -6.16 -15.65
CA GLN A 39 -4.34 -7.44 -14.99
C GLN A 39 -5.57 -7.40 -14.07
N ILE A 40 -5.74 -6.33 -13.27
CA ILE A 40 -6.93 -6.13 -12.42
C ILE A 40 -8.21 -6.03 -13.24
N ALA A 41 -8.17 -5.34 -14.39
CA ALA A 41 -9.32 -5.19 -15.27
C ALA A 41 -9.62 -6.45 -16.12
N SER A 42 -8.77 -7.47 -16.06
CA SER A 42 -8.89 -8.65 -16.93
C SER A 42 -10.02 -9.58 -16.46
N PRO A 43 -11.05 -9.84 -17.29
CA PRO A 43 -12.10 -10.80 -16.93
C PRO A 43 -11.62 -12.27 -17.03
N LYS A 44 -10.42 -12.50 -17.61
CA LYS A 44 -9.87 -13.85 -17.84
C LYS A 44 -9.14 -14.41 -16.63
N ASN A 45 -8.58 -13.53 -15.79
CA ASN A 45 -7.81 -13.90 -14.62
C ASN A 45 -8.46 -13.29 -13.38
N PRO A 46 -8.94 -14.09 -12.42
CA PRO A 46 -9.62 -13.57 -11.24
C PRO A 46 -8.69 -12.85 -10.24
N VAL A 47 -7.37 -12.92 -10.45
CA VAL A 47 -6.34 -12.22 -9.66
C VAL A 47 -5.19 -11.75 -10.54
N PRO A 48 -4.48 -10.65 -10.19
CA PRO A 48 -4.70 -9.75 -9.06
C PRO A 48 -6.06 -9.03 -9.11
N ALA A 49 -6.66 -8.77 -7.95
CA ALA A 49 -7.98 -8.13 -7.85
C ALA A 49 -8.04 -7.20 -6.63
N GLY A 50 -9.14 -7.23 -5.87
CA GLY A 50 -9.37 -6.33 -4.74
C GLY A 50 -8.25 -6.34 -3.69
N GLY A 51 -7.76 -7.50 -3.27
CA GLY A 51 -6.74 -7.63 -2.23
C GLY A 51 -5.37 -7.07 -2.66
N ALA A 52 -4.90 -7.45 -3.84
CA ALA A 52 -3.71 -6.82 -4.46
C ALA A 52 -3.88 -5.30 -4.60
N THR A 53 -5.05 -4.82 -5.02
CA THR A 53 -5.33 -3.38 -5.19
C THR A 53 -5.17 -2.61 -3.87
N ILE A 54 -5.81 -3.07 -2.79
CA ILE A 54 -5.71 -2.39 -1.49
C ILE A 54 -4.31 -2.45 -0.89
N ALA A 55 -3.55 -3.52 -1.15
CA ALA A 55 -2.16 -3.63 -0.71
C ALA A 55 -1.29 -2.60 -1.43
N THR A 56 -1.46 -2.47 -2.76
CA THR A 56 -0.83 -1.40 -3.54
C THR A 56 -1.25 -0.02 -3.06
N THR A 57 -2.53 0.22 -2.76
CA THR A 57 -2.99 1.51 -2.22
C THR A 57 -2.32 1.85 -0.88
N ALA A 58 -2.22 0.89 0.05
CA ALA A 58 -1.49 1.10 1.30
C ALA A 58 0.00 1.35 1.06
N LEU A 59 0.63 0.59 0.17
CA LEU A 59 2.04 0.74 -0.19
C LEU A 59 2.34 2.16 -0.69
N LEU A 60 1.48 2.69 -1.57
CA LEU A 60 1.57 4.07 -2.05
C LEU A 60 1.35 5.09 -0.91
N GLY A 61 0.39 4.83 -0.02
CA GLY A 61 0.17 5.65 1.18
C GLY A 61 1.41 5.75 2.07
N VAL A 62 2.04 4.62 2.39
CA VAL A 62 3.30 4.55 3.17
C VAL A 62 4.43 5.27 2.46
N SER A 63 4.56 5.08 1.15
CA SER A 63 5.62 5.68 0.36
C SER A 63 5.51 7.22 0.36
N LEU A 64 4.29 7.73 0.24
CA LEU A 64 4.01 9.17 0.32
C LEU A 64 4.22 9.71 1.74
N LEU A 65 3.85 8.96 2.78
CA LEU A 65 4.10 9.32 4.18
C LEU A 65 5.61 9.48 4.47
N LYS A 66 6.43 8.56 3.96
CA LYS A 66 7.91 8.64 4.07
C LYS A 66 8.44 9.92 3.43
N LEU A 67 8.00 10.24 2.22
CA LEU A 67 8.38 11.48 1.53
C LEU A 67 8.03 12.71 2.36
N VAL A 68 6.79 12.80 2.85
CA VAL A 68 6.31 13.91 3.69
C VAL A 68 7.24 14.15 4.88
N PHE A 69 7.60 13.08 5.60
CA PHE A 69 8.46 13.18 6.77
C PHE A 69 9.89 13.51 6.42
N GLN A 70 10.43 12.92 5.35
CA GLN A 70 11.77 13.24 4.87
C GLN A 70 11.91 14.70 4.43
N VAL A 71 10.86 15.30 3.86
CA VAL A 71 10.84 16.74 3.51
C VAL A 71 10.68 17.62 4.76
N SER A 72 9.90 17.17 5.74
CA SER A 72 9.60 17.93 6.96
C SER A 72 10.78 17.95 7.95
N GLN A 73 11.60 16.89 7.99
CA GLN A 73 12.64 16.72 9.00
C GLN A 73 13.72 17.81 9.04
N ASN A 74 13.91 18.54 7.94
CA ASN A 74 14.90 19.61 7.87
C ASN A 74 14.66 20.70 8.93
N ASN A 75 13.41 20.88 9.37
CA ASN A 75 13.00 21.86 10.36
C ASN A 75 12.86 21.28 11.78
N TRP A 76 13.16 20.00 11.98
CA TRP A 76 12.97 19.33 13.27
C TRP A 76 14.18 19.47 14.20
N ASN A 77 13.91 19.52 15.50
CA ASN A 77 14.95 19.42 16.53
C ASN A 77 15.54 18.00 16.59
N ILE A 78 16.69 17.85 17.27
CA ILE A 78 17.44 16.58 17.35
C ILE A 78 16.55 15.44 17.88
N LYS A 79 15.85 15.67 18.99
CA LYS A 79 14.94 14.67 19.59
C LYS A 79 13.88 14.16 18.60
N THR A 80 13.27 15.06 17.84
CA THR A 80 12.25 14.67 16.84
C THR A 80 12.87 13.89 15.69
N LYS A 81 14.11 14.22 15.28
CA LYS A 81 14.83 13.45 14.25
C LYS A 81 15.17 12.04 14.73
N GLU A 82 15.56 11.88 15.99
CA GLU A 82 15.79 10.57 16.60
C GLU A 82 14.50 9.73 16.65
N GLU A 83 13.39 10.31 17.14
CA GLU A 83 12.06 9.67 17.10
C GLU A 83 11.67 9.26 15.66
N PHE A 84 11.94 10.13 14.68
CA PHE A 84 11.67 9.83 13.28
C PHE A 84 12.49 8.67 12.73
N ASN A 85 13.75 8.50 13.13
CA ASN A 85 14.56 7.38 12.63
C ASN A 85 13.97 6.02 13.04
N GLU A 86 13.42 5.91 14.25
CA GLU A 86 12.70 4.71 14.69
C GLU A 86 11.43 4.47 13.85
N TYR A 87 10.68 5.54 13.58
CA TYR A 87 9.50 5.49 12.72
C TYR A 87 9.85 5.16 11.26
N LEU A 88 10.96 5.67 10.74
CA LEU A 88 11.40 5.39 9.38
C LEU A 88 11.76 3.91 9.21
N THR A 89 12.45 3.31 10.18
CA THR A 89 12.69 1.86 10.22
C THR A 89 11.38 1.09 10.19
N THR A 90 10.42 1.50 11.02
CA THR A 90 9.08 0.88 11.05
C THR A 90 8.37 1.01 9.70
N LEU A 91 8.41 2.18 9.07
CA LEU A 91 7.80 2.42 7.76
C LEU A 91 8.49 1.65 6.64
N ASN A 92 9.80 1.40 6.72
CA ASN A 92 10.52 0.55 5.77
C ASN A 92 10.03 -0.90 5.85
N THR A 93 9.96 -1.48 7.05
CA THR A 93 9.44 -2.84 7.26
C THR A 93 7.99 -2.95 6.78
N ILE A 94 7.16 -1.97 7.12
CA ILE A 94 5.77 -1.90 6.65
C ILE A 94 5.70 -1.87 5.11
N GLN A 95 6.59 -1.13 4.46
CA GLN A 95 6.63 -1.03 3.00
C GLN A 95 6.96 -2.39 2.36
N GLU A 96 7.91 -3.12 2.94
CA GLU A 96 8.28 -4.48 2.50
C GLU A 96 7.12 -5.46 2.70
N ASP A 97 6.48 -5.44 3.87
CA ASP A 97 5.32 -6.28 4.19
C ASP A 97 4.15 -6.06 3.22
N LEU A 98 3.85 -4.80 2.89
CA LEU A 98 2.78 -4.46 1.94
C LEU A 98 3.13 -4.86 0.51
N SER A 99 4.39 -4.68 0.10
CA SER A 99 4.87 -5.16 -1.20
C SER A 99 4.70 -6.67 -1.32
N GLN A 100 5.07 -7.42 -0.28
CA GLN A 100 4.89 -8.87 -0.24
C GLN A 100 3.41 -9.28 -0.25
N ALA A 101 2.55 -8.53 0.46
CA ALA A 101 1.11 -8.80 0.53
C ALA A 101 0.40 -8.76 -0.83
N ILE A 102 0.88 -7.95 -1.79
CA ILE A 102 0.35 -7.91 -3.17
C ILE A 102 0.45 -9.30 -3.82
N ALA A 103 1.62 -9.93 -3.70
CA ALA A 103 1.86 -11.26 -4.26
C ALA A 103 1.16 -12.35 -3.43
N ASP A 104 1.12 -12.21 -2.12
CA ASP A 104 0.55 -13.22 -1.23
C ASP A 104 -0.97 -13.33 -1.33
N ASP A 105 -1.67 -12.21 -1.59
CA ASP A 105 -3.11 -12.22 -1.86
C ASP A 105 -3.45 -13.03 -3.12
N THR A 106 -2.72 -12.75 -4.20
CA THR A 106 -2.82 -13.46 -5.48
C THR A 106 -2.58 -14.96 -5.29
N LYS A 107 -1.52 -15.34 -4.56
CA LYS A 107 -1.19 -16.74 -4.27
C LYS A 107 -2.26 -17.39 -3.39
N ALA A 108 -2.74 -16.71 -2.36
CA ALA A 108 -3.76 -17.22 -1.45
C ALA A 108 -5.05 -17.57 -2.21
N TYR A 109 -5.48 -16.71 -3.13
CA TYR A 109 -6.64 -16.98 -3.98
C TYR A 109 -6.39 -18.17 -4.91
N GLN A 110 -5.28 -18.19 -5.65
CA GLN A 110 -4.96 -19.28 -6.59
C GLN A 110 -4.90 -20.64 -5.90
N ILE A 111 -4.28 -20.71 -4.71
CA ILE A 111 -4.22 -21.93 -3.91
C ILE A 111 -5.61 -22.39 -3.50
N ASN A 112 -6.50 -21.49 -3.08
CA ASN A 112 -7.85 -21.86 -2.69
C ASN A 112 -8.72 -22.26 -3.88
N LEU A 113 -8.59 -21.56 -5.02
CA LEU A 113 -9.24 -21.92 -6.27
C LEU A 113 -8.85 -23.34 -6.72
N ALA A 114 -7.55 -23.66 -6.71
CA ALA A 114 -7.07 -25.00 -7.06
C ALA A 114 -7.53 -26.11 -6.09
N ASN A 115 -8.06 -25.73 -4.93
CA ASN A 115 -8.62 -26.65 -3.94
C ASN A 115 -10.15 -26.49 -3.80
N ASN A 116 -10.81 -25.86 -4.78
CA ASN A 116 -12.25 -25.59 -4.82
C ASN A 116 -12.80 -24.96 -3.53
N PHE A 117 -11.98 -24.18 -2.82
CA PHE A 117 -12.34 -23.58 -1.53
C PHE A 117 -12.79 -24.60 -0.46
N GLN A 118 -12.30 -25.85 -0.52
CA GLN A 118 -12.68 -26.91 0.45
C GLN A 118 -11.63 -27.15 1.54
N ASN A 119 -10.38 -26.72 1.33
CA ASN A 119 -9.31 -26.93 2.30
C ASN A 119 -9.31 -25.84 3.37
N GLN A 120 -9.82 -26.15 4.56
CA GLN A 120 -9.97 -25.22 5.68
C GLN A 120 -8.65 -24.56 6.12
N THR A 121 -7.52 -25.28 6.06
CA THR A 121 -6.21 -24.71 6.40
C THR A 121 -5.79 -23.64 5.37
N LYS A 122 -6.05 -23.88 4.09
CA LYS A 122 -5.74 -22.94 3.01
C LYS A 122 -6.72 -21.76 2.99
N LEU A 123 -7.99 -22.00 3.32
CA LEU A 123 -9.03 -20.96 3.39
C LEU A 123 -8.66 -19.87 4.40
N LYS A 124 -7.96 -20.19 5.49
CA LYS A 124 -7.53 -19.14 6.42
C LYS A 124 -6.67 -18.06 5.75
N LYS A 125 -5.94 -18.39 4.67
CA LYS A 125 -5.10 -17.41 3.96
C LYS A 125 -5.88 -16.32 3.22
N ILE A 126 -7.10 -16.60 2.74
CA ILE A 126 -7.93 -15.57 2.09
C ILE A 126 -8.48 -14.53 3.08
N ILE A 127 -8.36 -14.79 4.38
CA ILE A 127 -8.64 -13.81 5.45
C ILE A 127 -7.34 -13.26 6.05
N ALA A 128 -6.32 -14.11 6.21
CA ALA A 128 -5.08 -13.72 6.87
C ALA A 128 -4.33 -12.62 6.12
N VAL A 129 -4.27 -12.67 4.78
CA VAL A 129 -3.56 -11.65 3.99
C VAL A 129 -4.26 -10.28 4.07
N PRO A 130 -5.58 -10.16 3.81
CA PRO A 130 -6.30 -8.91 4.07
C PRO A 130 -6.19 -8.42 5.53
N LEU A 131 -6.20 -9.32 6.52
CA LEU A 131 -6.01 -8.94 7.92
C LEU A 131 -4.63 -8.34 8.16
N GLN A 132 -3.57 -8.93 7.58
CA GLN A 132 -2.23 -8.37 7.62
C GLN A 132 -2.21 -6.98 6.98
N ILE A 133 -2.80 -6.78 5.80
CA ILE A 133 -2.89 -5.46 5.14
C ILE A 133 -3.58 -4.45 6.07
N THR A 134 -4.67 -4.84 6.73
CA THR A 134 -5.39 -4.00 7.71
C THR A 134 -4.48 -3.58 8.86
N GLU A 135 -3.80 -4.53 9.50
CA GLU A 135 -2.93 -4.30 10.66
C GLU A 135 -1.71 -3.45 10.29
N THR A 136 -1.08 -3.75 9.15
CA THR A 136 0.10 -3.04 8.62
C THR A 136 -0.24 -1.61 8.19
N ALA A 137 -1.35 -1.40 7.48
CA ALA A 137 -1.81 -0.07 7.10
C ALA A 137 -2.20 0.77 8.34
N LYS A 138 -2.80 0.15 9.36
CA LYS A 138 -3.10 0.83 10.63
C LYS A 138 -1.84 1.23 11.40
N ALA A 139 -0.81 0.39 11.39
CA ALA A 139 0.49 0.74 11.98
C ALA A 139 1.10 1.96 11.29
N ALA A 140 1.06 2.02 9.96
CA ALA A 140 1.51 3.20 9.20
C ALA A 140 0.71 4.45 9.53
N LEU A 141 -0.62 4.33 9.60
CA LEU A 141 -1.50 5.45 9.94
C LEU A 141 -1.17 6.00 11.34
N THR A 142 -0.91 5.12 12.30
CA THR A 142 -0.52 5.51 13.67
C THR A 142 0.81 6.28 13.68
N VAL A 143 1.76 5.92 12.84
CA VAL A 143 2.99 6.70 12.65
C VAL A 143 2.68 8.06 12.00
N GLY A 144 1.77 8.06 11.01
CA GLY A 144 1.20 9.23 10.36
C GLY A 144 0.68 10.29 11.33
N ASP A 145 -0.16 9.84 12.28
CA ASP A 145 -0.84 10.68 13.26
C ASP A 145 0.14 11.27 14.29
N LYS A 146 1.13 10.49 14.74
CA LYS A 146 2.13 10.93 15.73
C LYS A 146 2.99 12.11 15.27
N LEU A 147 3.14 12.26 13.95
CA LEU A 147 3.99 13.29 13.34
C LEU A 147 3.19 14.37 12.62
N GLU A 148 1.85 14.29 12.58
CA GLU A 148 0.99 15.23 11.85
C GLU A 148 1.26 16.70 12.20
N GLY A 149 1.36 17.02 13.50
CA GLY A 149 1.66 18.37 13.98
C GLY A 149 3.06 18.88 13.65
N LYS A 150 3.93 18.02 13.11
CA LYS A 150 5.31 18.34 12.71
C LYS A 150 5.48 18.39 11.19
N VAL A 151 4.42 18.18 10.41
CA VAL A 151 4.43 18.19 8.95
C VAL A 151 4.56 19.62 8.41
N LYS A 152 5.49 19.82 7.48
CA LYS A 152 5.69 21.11 6.81
C LYS A 152 4.50 21.45 5.91
N THR A 153 4.07 22.72 5.93
CA THR A 153 2.92 23.23 5.15
C THR A 153 2.95 22.82 3.67
N THR A 154 4.13 22.83 3.05
CA THR A 154 4.30 22.51 1.62
C THR A 154 3.97 21.07 1.24
N VAL A 155 3.90 20.15 2.21
CA VAL A 155 3.59 18.73 2.00
C VAL A 155 2.38 18.26 2.82
N GLN A 156 1.56 19.19 3.34
CA GLN A 156 0.34 18.85 4.06
C GLN A 156 -0.70 18.17 3.17
N ALA A 157 -0.79 18.56 1.90
CA ALA A 157 -1.68 17.89 0.94
C ALA A 157 -1.25 16.43 0.73
N ASP A 158 0.06 16.19 0.56
CA ASP A 158 0.62 14.85 0.41
C ASP A 158 0.37 13.98 1.65
N HIS A 159 0.52 14.55 2.85
CA HIS A 159 0.18 13.85 4.11
C HIS A 159 -1.29 13.42 4.14
N LYS A 160 -2.21 14.31 3.75
CA LYS A 160 -3.64 13.99 3.69
C LYS A 160 -3.93 12.88 2.69
N VAL A 161 -3.32 12.93 1.50
CA VAL A 161 -3.46 11.87 0.48
C VAL A 161 -2.91 10.53 1.01
N ALA A 162 -1.76 10.54 1.68
CA ALA A 162 -1.19 9.35 2.30
C ALA A 162 -2.15 8.73 3.32
N THR A 163 -2.71 9.56 4.21
CA THR A 163 -3.71 9.16 5.21
C THR A 163 -4.97 8.60 4.56
N LEU A 164 -5.50 9.24 3.51
CA LEU A 164 -6.67 8.74 2.79
C LEU A 164 -6.42 7.39 2.13
N ASN A 165 -5.24 7.18 1.52
CA ASN A 165 -4.85 5.89 0.94
C ASN A 165 -4.82 4.78 1.99
N LEU A 166 -4.22 5.05 3.16
CA LEU A 166 -4.18 4.09 4.27
C LEU A 166 -5.59 3.76 4.79
N LYS A 167 -6.43 4.77 5.00
CA LYS A 167 -7.83 4.57 5.45
C LYS A 167 -8.65 3.77 4.44
N ALA A 168 -8.54 4.10 3.15
CA ALA A 168 -9.22 3.36 2.08
C ALA A 168 -8.75 1.90 2.03
N SER A 169 -7.45 1.65 2.18
CA SER A 169 -6.91 0.29 2.22
C SER A 169 -7.44 -0.50 3.42
N ILE A 170 -7.46 0.08 4.63
CA ILE A 170 -8.02 -0.56 5.82
C ILE A 170 -9.49 -0.94 5.61
N LYS A 171 -10.31 -0.01 5.11
CA LYS A 171 -11.73 -0.25 4.85
C LYS A 171 -11.96 -1.31 3.77
N GLY A 172 -11.18 -1.26 2.69
CA GLY A 172 -11.23 -2.25 1.61
C GLY A 172 -10.82 -3.63 2.10
N ALA A 173 -9.76 -3.73 2.91
CA ALA A 173 -9.28 -4.98 3.50
C ALA A 173 -10.34 -5.63 4.38
N ILE A 174 -10.95 -4.85 5.26
CA ILE A 174 -12.05 -5.29 6.12
C ILE A 174 -13.23 -5.80 5.29
N THR A 175 -13.59 -5.09 4.22
CA THR A 175 -14.68 -5.51 3.32
C THR A 175 -14.40 -6.88 2.70
N ILE A 176 -13.16 -7.12 2.26
CA ILE A 176 -12.74 -8.42 1.70
C ILE A 176 -12.76 -9.52 2.77
N ILE A 177 -12.28 -9.24 3.98
CA ILE A 177 -12.32 -10.17 5.11
C ILE A 177 -13.76 -10.61 5.40
N GLU A 178 -14.68 -9.65 5.47
CA GLU A 178 -16.09 -9.88 5.79
C GLU A 178 -16.79 -10.68 4.70
N ALA A 179 -16.51 -10.40 3.43
CA ALA A 179 -17.01 -11.21 2.31
C ALA A 179 -16.55 -12.68 2.40
N ASN A 180 -15.33 -12.90 2.88
CA ASN A 180 -14.75 -14.24 3.01
C ASN A 180 -15.24 -15.02 4.24
N TYR A 181 -15.97 -14.40 5.17
CA TYR A 181 -16.59 -15.15 6.29
C TYR A 181 -17.57 -16.22 5.83
N ASN A 182 -18.18 -16.05 4.66
CA ASN A 182 -19.16 -17.00 4.11
C ASN A 182 -18.56 -18.37 3.76
N PHE A 183 -17.23 -18.49 3.68
CA PHE A 183 -16.53 -19.77 3.46
C PHE A 183 -16.34 -20.58 4.75
N PHE A 184 -16.72 -20.05 5.91
CA PHE A 184 -16.47 -20.65 7.21
C PHE A 184 -17.78 -20.93 7.97
N PRO A 185 -17.81 -21.96 8.84
CA PRO A 185 -18.92 -22.17 9.75
C PRO A 185 -19.16 -20.96 10.66
N ALA A 186 -20.42 -20.72 11.03
CA ALA A 186 -20.82 -19.58 11.88
C ALA A 186 -20.07 -19.54 13.22
N ASP A 187 -19.74 -20.70 13.79
CA ASP A 187 -19.09 -20.85 15.09
C ASP A 187 -17.57 -21.01 15.05
N ASP A 188 -16.94 -20.81 13.89
CA ASP A 188 -15.50 -20.98 13.72
C ASP A 188 -14.68 -20.06 14.67
N ASN A 189 -13.80 -20.68 15.46
CA ASN A 189 -12.98 -20.00 16.46
C ASN A 189 -11.94 -19.05 15.84
N TYR A 190 -11.45 -19.33 14.64
CA TYR A 190 -10.55 -18.43 13.93
C TYR A 190 -11.31 -17.18 13.48
N ILE A 191 -12.51 -17.32 12.92
CA ILE A 191 -13.36 -16.18 12.54
C ILE A 191 -13.75 -15.32 13.74
N LYS A 192 -14.10 -15.93 14.88
CA LYS A 192 -14.38 -15.20 16.13
C LYS A 192 -13.20 -14.31 16.55
N LYS A 193 -11.97 -14.81 16.45
CA LYS A 193 -10.75 -14.02 16.73
C LYS A 193 -10.55 -12.89 15.73
N VAL A 194 -10.74 -13.14 14.44
CA VAL A 194 -10.62 -12.12 13.39
C VAL A 194 -11.65 -11.00 13.59
N LYS A 195 -12.92 -11.34 13.83
CA LYS A 195 -13.98 -10.36 14.12
C LYS A 195 -13.63 -9.48 15.33
N SER A 196 -13.10 -10.07 16.41
CA SER A 196 -12.66 -9.29 17.58
C SER A 196 -11.55 -8.29 17.25
N LYS A 197 -10.58 -8.66 16.40
CA LYS A 197 -9.53 -7.75 15.94
C LYS A 197 -10.10 -6.62 15.09
N ILE A 198 -10.96 -6.94 14.13
CA ILE A 198 -11.57 -5.94 13.23
C ILE A 198 -12.44 -4.96 14.00
N ASN A 199 -13.25 -5.43 14.95
CA ASN A 199 -14.08 -4.53 15.76
C ASN A 199 -13.22 -3.52 16.55
N LYS A 200 -12.11 -3.97 17.17
CA LYS A 200 -11.18 -3.06 17.85
C LYS A 200 -10.56 -2.00 16.93
N ILE A 201 -10.40 -2.30 15.65
CA ILE A 201 -9.89 -1.36 14.64
C ILE A 201 -11.00 -0.37 14.25
N LYS A 202 -12.21 -0.86 13.98
CA LYS A 202 -13.37 -0.01 13.63
C LYS A 202 -13.73 0.98 14.74
N ASP A 203 -13.73 0.54 15.99
CA ASP A 203 -14.11 1.36 17.15
C ASP A 203 -13.16 2.54 17.39
N ARG A 204 -11.94 2.50 16.85
CA ARG A 204 -10.90 3.51 17.11
C ARG A 204 -10.77 4.60 16.06
N ASP A 205 -11.22 4.34 14.83
CA ASP A 205 -10.72 5.06 13.67
C ASP A 205 -11.80 5.67 12.77
N GLU A 206 -13.08 5.51 13.12
CA GLU A 206 -14.24 6.04 12.37
C GLU A 206 -14.03 6.02 10.84
N PHE A 207 -14.04 4.81 10.25
CA PHE A 207 -13.96 4.62 8.79
C PHE A 207 -15.33 4.58 8.10
#